data_AF-A0A517P818-F1
#
_entry.id   AF-A0A517P818-F1
#
_cell.length_a   1.000
_cell.length_b   1.000
_cell.length_c   1.000
_cell.angle_alpha   90.00
_cell.angle_beta   90.00
_cell.angle_gamma   90.00
#
_symmetry.space_group_name_H-M   'P 1'
#
loop_
_entity.id
_entity.type
_entity.pdbx_description
1 polymer ?
#
loop_
_entity_poly.entity_id
_entity_poly.type
_entity_poly.pdbx_seq_one_letter_code
_entity_poly.pdbx_strand_id
1 'polypeptide(L)'
;MTTLGAWALHPRTIRALLGTGGGLVIAGGLVWLVSLGVFDDPRVLASSLIGGCCALLFLGWGLATRTRYRMAGLAAAGLACVTLPLNLWLLHAQHLVEITGGLWAWAAGCAALQAATVWLLKDRRFLLAVQGGVTLTALLALGQGRRLDEPLWIAGTLAVLGVLSVEGVRLFPRGKEDDGGPKASDEAAPFARDPFAVPLLWGGAALLTGAAAFAALAEVARNGVVFLPRLPLETAAPRLIAAAIWTAIANGLVSLDALAADVRRRRDRRAGVTRDEGLFGWWSVIPVLAAGAGAAAVWNMLEYLGLPDRWDAAVYAACGVGLLAAARAAGVGVIAVDRGAGAGDEARGPGATALRCGAVVLAGAELFAVSKGVGALFNGPLWADAGGLAAVAGLGLLGGSLNPVPWAKTLHRTLAAVALGLAALAANQLLNVPLGRKLEAVAVALGAAMLAGAHAGRVREHVRDGQPDEPFVTDAIRRMRDEERGVVTVGLWFGTLFVLLPTAAAVFVTKANGDAWAPDALALVAAASSLLIVGLSARTLAPALGGSLGLAGAATLIVWSVVHRAEVTLGVGLTAGGATLFVLGLILSVLRDRLSARLASLPRRFAEREGLFAVLDWR
;
A
#
# COMPACT_ATOMS: atom_id res chain seq x y z
N MET A 1 -20.14 -23.25 11.08
CA MET A 1 -19.19 -23.73 10.05
C MET A 1 -19.23 -22.97 8.72
N THR A 2 -19.91 -21.82 8.59
CA THR A 2 -20.29 -21.26 7.27
C THR A 2 -19.64 -19.93 6.85
N THR A 3 -19.07 -19.12 7.74
CA THR A 3 -18.26 -17.94 7.34
C THR A 3 -16.84 -18.35 6.94
N LEU A 4 -16.21 -19.23 7.72
CA LEU A 4 -14.91 -19.81 7.42
C LEU A 4 -14.95 -20.65 6.13
N GLY A 5 -16.01 -21.42 5.90
CA GLY A 5 -16.21 -22.18 4.66
C GLY A 5 -16.41 -21.28 3.44
N ALA A 6 -17.30 -20.28 3.52
CA ALA A 6 -17.53 -19.34 2.42
C ALA A 6 -16.28 -18.47 2.12
N TRP A 7 -15.54 -18.08 3.16
CA TRP A 7 -14.29 -17.34 3.03
C TRP A 7 -13.16 -18.20 2.46
N ALA A 8 -13.02 -19.45 2.91
CA ALA A 8 -12.07 -20.40 2.35
C ALA A 8 -12.36 -20.72 0.87
N LEU A 9 -13.64 -20.74 0.49
CA LEU A 9 -14.08 -20.95 -0.89
C LEU A 9 -14.08 -19.67 -1.74
N HIS A 10 -13.79 -18.51 -1.15
CA HIS A 10 -13.78 -17.26 -1.89
C HIS A 10 -12.62 -17.26 -2.90
N PRO A 11 -12.85 -16.89 -4.18
CA PRO A 11 -11.83 -16.98 -5.23
C PRO A 11 -10.54 -16.20 -4.93
N ARG A 12 -10.62 -15.13 -4.12
CA ARG A 12 -9.43 -14.38 -3.70
C ARG A 12 -8.59 -15.17 -2.69
N THR A 13 -9.24 -15.85 -1.75
CA THR A 13 -8.59 -16.67 -0.71
C THR A 13 -7.94 -17.89 -1.32
N ILE A 14 -8.60 -18.57 -2.25
CA ILE A 14 -8.02 -19.70 -3.00
C ILE A 14 -6.80 -19.26 -3.80
N ARG A 15 -6.87 -18.11 -4.49
CA ARG A 15 -5.71 -17.55 -5.21
C ARG A 15 -4.58 -17.16 -4.27
N ALA A 16 -4.90 -16.60 -3.10
CA ALA A 16 -3.91 -16.27 -2.10
C ALA A 16 -3.24 -17.55 -1.57
N LEU A 17 -4.00 -18.57 -1.18
CA LEU A 17 -3.49 -19.88 -0.73
C LEU A 17 -2.63 -20.58 -1.78
N LEU A 18 -3.07 -20.60 -3.04
CA LEU A 18 -2.29 -21.19 -4.13
C LEU A 18 -1.02 -20.38 -4.41
N GLY A 19 -1.09 -19.05 -4.37
CA GLY A 19 0.06 -18.17 -4.58
C GLY A 19 1.09 -18.25 -3.45
N THR A 20 0.64 -18.12 -2.20
CA THR A 20 1.52 -18.18 -1.01
C THR A 20 2.02 -19.59 -0.77
N GLY A 21 1.15 -20.60 -0.88
CA GLY A 21 1.54 -22.00 -0.77
C GLY A 21 2.53 -22.40 -1.86
N GLY A 22 2.28 -22.03 -3.12
CA GLY A 22 3.20 -22.29 -4.23
C GLY A 22 4.55 -21.57 -4.04
N GLY A 23 4.54 -20.32 -3.60
CA GLY A 23 5.76 -19.57 -3.27
C GLY A 23 6.56 -20.21 -2.13
N LEU A 24 5.89 -20.66 -1.07
CA LEU A 24 6.50 -21.36 0.07
C LEU A 24 7.07 -22.73 -0.32
N VAL A 25 6.40 -23.48 -1.19
CA VAL A 25 6.94 -24.75 -1.72
C VAL A 25 8.21 -24.51 -2.50
N ILE A 26 8.23 -23.50 -3.38
CA ILE A 26 9.42 -23.21 -4.20
C ILE A 26 10.56 -22.72 -3.32
N ALA A 27 10.30 -21.76 -2.42
CA ALA A 27 11.31 -21.22 -1.53
C ALA A 27 11.85 -22.29 -0.55
N GLY A 28 10.95 -23.04 0.10
CA GLY A 28 11.30 -24.12 1.00
C GLY A 28 12.06 -25.24 0.28
N GLY A 29 11.59 -25.64 -0.92
CA GLY A 29 12.21 -26.68 -1.73
C GLY A 29 13.60 -26.28 -2.20
N LEU A 30 13.79 -25.02 -2.59
CA LEU A 30 15.11 -24.48 -2.94
C LEU A 30 16.06 -24.52 -1.73
N VAL A 31 15.63 -24.03 -0.57
CA VAL A 31 16.41 -24.06 0.68
C VAL A 31 16.75 -25.51 1.07
N TRP A 32 15.78 -26.42 0.96
CA TRP A 32 15.96 -27.81 1.27
C TRP A 32 16.96 -28.51 0.33
N LEU A 33 16.81 -28.33 -0.99
CA LEU A 33 17.72 -28.93 -1.96
C LEU A 33 19.14 -28.35 -1.88
N VAL A 34 19.28 -27.05 -1.59
CA VAL A 34 20.59 -26.43 -1.30
C VAL A 34 21.18 -27.03 -0.02
N SER A 35 20.39 -27.24 1.03
CA SER A 35 20.85 -27.84 2.28
C SER A 35 21.27 -29.32 2.14
N LEU A 36 20.77 -30.01 1.12
CA LEU A 36 21.14 -31.40 0.83
C LEU A 36 22.46 -31.52 0.04
N GLY A 37 23.09 -30.42 -0.37
CA GLY A 37 24.28 -30.46 -1.22
C GLY A 37 24.00 -30.99 -2.63
N VAL A 38 22.72 -31.11 -3.04
CA VAL A 38 22.33 -31.57 -4.39
C VAL A 38 22.84 -30.61 -5.48
N PHE A 39 23.21 -29.40 -5.08
CA PHE A 39 23.60 -28.29 -5.94
C PHE A 39 25.03 -27.83 -5.71
N ASP A 40 25.96 -28.75 -5.43
CA ASP A 40 27.40 -28.42 -5.34
C ASP A 40 27.95 -27.85 -6.67
N ASP A 41 27.37 -28.22 -7.81
CA ASP A 41 27.66 -27.57 -9.10
C ASP A 41 26.63 -26.45 -9.39
N PRO A 42 27.04 -25.16 -9.36
CA PRO A 42 26.16 -24.03 -9.61
C PRO A 42 25.53 -24.07 -11.02
N ARG A 43 26.17 -24.71 -12.00
CA ARG A 43 25.65 -24.83 -13.37
C ARG A 43 24.44 -25.75 -13.44
N VAL A 44 24.46 -26.84 -12.68
CA VAL A 44 23.34 -27.80 -12.61
C VAL A 44 22.14 -27.15 -11.91
N LEU A 45 22.38 -26.41 -10.84
CA LEU A 45 21.36 -25.62 -10.16
C LEU A 45 20.71 -24.58 -11.09
N ALA A 46 21.53 -23.76 -11.75
CA ALA A 46 21.03 -22.73 -12.64
C ALA A 46 20.23 -23.31 -13.82
N SER A 47 20.75 -24.35 -14.48
CA SER A 47 20.09 -25.00 -15.61
C SER A 47 18.78 -25.69 -15.21
N SER A 48 18.74 -26.36 -14.05
CA SER A 48 17.53 -27.01 -13.55
C SER A 48 16.43 -26.01 -13.18
N LEU A 49 16.78 -24.88 -12.57
CA LEU A 49 15.82 -23.82 -12.24
C LEU A 49 15.27 -23.10 -13.46
N ILE A 50 16.14 -22.75 -14.41
CA ILE A 50 15.72 -22.14 -15.68
C ILE A 50 14.83 -23.13 -16.45
N GLY A 51 15.27 -24.39 -16.57
CA GLY A 51 14.50 -25.45 -17.21
C GLY A 51 13.14 -25.68 -16.55
N GLY A 52 13.09 -25.73 -15.21
CA GLY A 52 11.86 -25.86 -14.45
C GLY A 52 10.91 -24.68 -14.63
N CYS A 53 11.42 -23.44 -14.63
CA CYS A 53 10.62 -22.25 -14.87
C CYS A 53 10.06 -22.22 -16.30
N CYS A 54 10.86 -22.57 -17.30
CA CYS A 54 10.41 -22.69 -18.68
C CYS A 54 9.35 -23.78 -18.83
N ALA A 55 9.57 -24.97 -18.27
CA ALA A 55 8.60 -26.06 -18.28
C ALA A 55 7.28 -25.64 -17.62
N LEU A 56 7.33 -24.96 -16.47
CA LEU A 56 6.16 -24.43 -15.78
C LEU A 56 5.43 -23.36 -16.60
N LEU A 57 6.16 -22.48 -17.28
CA LEU A 57 5.59 -21.45 -18.16
C LEU A 57 4.84 -22.09 -19.34
N PHE A 58 5.50 -23.01 -20.06
CA PHE A 58 4.90 -23.70 -21.20
C PHE A 58 3.71 -24.59 -20.80
N LEU A 59 3.80 -25.25 -19.64
CA LEU A 59 2.67 -25.98 -19.06
C LEU A 59 1.52 -25.02 -18.74
N GLY A 60 1.82 -23.86 -18.16
CA GLY A 60 0.84 -22.81 -17.88
C GLY A 60 0.14 -22.33 -19.16
N TRP A 61 0.89 -22.10 -20.23
CA TRP A 61 0.35 -21.76 -21.54
C TRP A 61 -0.57 -22.87 -22.07
N GLY A 62 -0.09 -24.12 -22.12
CA GLY A 62 -0.85 -25.26 -22.62
C GLY A 62 -2.15 -25.49 -21.84
N LEU A 63 -2.09 -25.44 -20.49
CA LEU A 63 -3.27 -25.56 -19.64
C LEU A 63 -4.26 -24.42 -19.88
N ALA A 64 -3.77 -23.18 -20.02
CA ALA A 64 -4.61 -22.01 -20.19
C ALA A 64 -5.32 -21.97 -21.55
N THR A 65 -4.67 -22.46 -22.62
CA THR A 65 -5.20 -22.38 -23.99
C THR A 65 -5.92 -23.64 -24.44
N ARG A 66 -5.50 -24.83 -23.98
CA ARG A 66 -6.03 -26.12 -24.50
C ARG A 66 -7.00 -26.82 -23.55
N THR A 67 -7.11 -26.40 -22.29
CA THR A 67 -7.92 -27.12 -21.31
C THR A 67 -8.96 -26.23 -20.64
N ARG A 68 -9.95 -26.88 -20.00
CA ARG A 68 -10.93 -26.20 -19.14
C ARG A 68 -10.31 -25.57 -17.88
N TYR A 69 -9.07 -25.92 -17.53
CA TYR A 69 -8.39 -25.45 -16.32
C TYR A 69 -7.66 -24.11 -16.52
N ARG A 70 -8.34 -23.16 -17.18
CA ARG A 70 -7.74 -21.86 -17.54
C ARG A 70 -7.12 -21.12 -16.35
N MET A 71 -7.78 -21.16 -15.19
CA MET A 71 -7.29 -20.50 -13.98
C MET A 71 -6.00 -21.12 -13.44
N ALA A 72 -5.86 -22.45 -13.53
CA ALA A 72 -4.64 -23.13 -13.10
C ALA A 72 -3.49 -22.81 -14.06
N GLY A 73 -3.75 -22.79 -15.38
CA GLY A 73 -2.77 -22.38 -16.38
C GLY A 73 -2.31 -20.93 -16.20
N LEU A 74 -3.23 -20.00 -15.93
CA LEU A 74 -2.90 -18.61 -15.62
C LEU A 74 -2.06 -18.48 -14.33
N ALA A 75 -2.35 -19.28 -13.30
CA ALA A 75 -1.57 -19.27 -12.07
C ALA A 75 -0.15 -19.81 -12.27
N ALA A 76 -0.01 -20.94 -12.99
CA ALA A 76 1.29 -21.53 -13.31
C ALA A 76 2.16 -20.60 -14.18
N ALA A 77 1.58 -20.02 -15.24
CA ALA A 77 2.28 -19.04 -16.06
C ALA A 77 2.65 -17.79 -15.25
N GLY A 78 1.77 -17.33 -14.36
CA GLY A 78 2.02 -16.21 -13.46
C GLY A 78 3.21 -16.47 -12.53
N LEU A 79 3.26 -17.65 -11.92
CA LEU A 79 4.35 -18.08 -11.05
C LEU A 79 5.68 -18.11 -11.81
N ALA A 80 5.70 -18.74 -13.00
CA ALA A 80 6.89 -18.78 -13.84
C ALA A 80 7.37 -17.39 -14.29
N CYS A 81 6.45 -16.47 -14.60
CA CYS A 81 6.79 -15.09 -14.95
C CYS A 81 7.45 -14.32 -13.80
N VAL A 82 7.13 -14.64 -12.55
CA VAL A 82 7.74 -14.03 -11.35
C VAL A 82 9.08 -14.67 -11.01
N THR A 83 9.21 -15.99 -11.19
CA THR A 83 10.46 -16.71 -10.86
C THR A 83 11.55 -16.54 -11.92
N LEU A 84 11.19 -16.32 -13.18
CA LEU A 84 12.14 -16.12 -14.29
C LEU A 84 13.18 -15.00 -14.01
N PRO A 85 12.78 -13.77 -13.63
CA PRO A 85 13.73 -12.73 -13.25
C PRO A 85 14.58 -13.08 -12.03
N LEU A 86 14.04 -13.86 -11.08
CA LEU A 86 14.77 -14.27 -9.87
C LEU A 86 15.95 -15.20 -10.21
N ASN A 87 15.82 -16.02 -11.26
CA ASN A 87 16.91 -16.86 -11.74
C ASN A 87 18.10 -16.04 -12.25
N LEU A 88 17.89 -14.81 -12.73
CA LEU A 88 18.98 -13.92 -13.16
C LEU A 88 19.84 -13.48 -11.97
N TRP A 89 19.20 -13.20 -10.84
CA TRP A 89 19.90 -12.90 -9.60
C TRP A 89 20.74 -14.10 -9.15
N LEU A 90 20.20 -15.32 -9.25
CA LEU A 90 20.93 -16.52 -8.90
C LEU A 90 22.12 -16.77 -9.83
N LEU A 91 21.94 -16.60 -11.15
CA LEU A 91 23.04 -16.68 -12.13
C LEU A 91 24.17 -15.71 -11.80
N HIS A 92 23.80 -14.49 -11.38
CA HIS A 92 24.76 -13.48 -10.97
C HIS A 92 25.47 -13.83 -9.65
N ALA A 93 24.71 -14.23 -8.63
CA ALA A 93 25.22 -14.58 -7.30
C ALA A 93 26.17 -15.78 -7.33
N GLN A 94 25.97 -16.72 -8.26
CA GLN A 94 26.84 -17.88 -8.46
C GLN A 94 28.01 -17.60 -9.43
N HIS A 95 28.24 -16.33 -9.79
CA HIS A 95 29.29 -15.92 -10.74
C HIS A 95 29.22 -16.62 -12.11
N LEU A 96 28.04 -17.12 -12.51
CA LEU A 96 27.85 -17.77 -13.81
C LEU A 96 27.68 -16.74 -14.93
N VAL A 97 27.00 -15.63 -14.62
CA VAL A 97 26.81 -14.50 -15.54
C VAL A 97 27.06 -13.20 -14.79
N GLU A 98 28.12 -12.50 -15.15
CA GLU A 98 28.41 -11.18 -14.59
C GLU A 98 27.53 -10.10 -15.22
N ILE A 99 27.33 -8.98 -14.51
CA ILE A 99 26.60 -7.82 -15.03
C ILE A 99 27.27 -7.28 -16.30
N THR A 100 28.60 -7.30 -16.34
CA THR A 100 29.46 -6.98 -17.49
C THR A 100 29.30 -7.97 -18.65
N GLY A 101 29.00 -9.23 -18.34
CA GLY A 101 28.85 -10.34 -19.29
C GLY A 101 27.51 -10.40 -20.03
N GLY A 102 26.76 -9.30 -20.07
CA GLY A 102 25.48 -9.24 -20.81
C GLY A 102 24.28 -9.79 -20.06
N LEU A 103 24.26 -9.72 -18.72
CA LEU A 103 23.11 -10.14 -17.90
C LEU A 103 21.79 -9.46 -18.31
N TRP A 104 21.86 -8.22 -18.81
CA TRP A 104 20.71 -7.50 -19.34
C TRP A 104 20.05 -8.20 -20.55
N ALA A 105 20.82 -8.95 -21.36
CA ALA A 105 20.28 -9.68 -22.51
C ALA A 105 19.38 -10.84 -22.05
N TRP A 106 19.77 -11.51 -20.96
CA TRP A 106 18.93 -12.53 -20.32
C TRP A 106 17.67 -11.94 -19.68
N ALA A 107 17.78 -10.74 -19.09
CA ALA A 107 16.62 -9.99 -18.61
C ALA A 107 15.66 -9.60 -19.74
N ALA A 108 16.20 -9.15 -20.87
CA ALA A 108 15.42 -8.86 -22.07
C ALA A 108 14.70 -10.13 -22.59
N GLY A 109 15.37 -11.28 -22.56
CA GLY A 109 14.76 -12.58 -22.87
C GLY A 109 13.59 -12.91 -21.95
N CYS A 110 13.74 -12.67 -20.64
CA CYS A 110 12.66 -12.85 -19.67
C CYS A 110 11.48 -11.90 -19.95
N ALA A 111 11.75 -10.63 -20.22
CA ALA A 111 10.73 -9.64 -20.56
C ALA A 111 9.99 -10.02 -21.87
N ALA A 112 10.69 -10.55 -22.86
CA ALA A 112 10.10 -11.04 -24.10
C ALA A 112 9.17 -12.25 -23.85
N LEU A 113 9.56 -13.21 -23.00
CA LEU A 113 8.71 -14.34 -22.62
C LEU A 113 7.44 -13.89 -21.86
N GLN A 114 7.58 -12.89 -20.99
CA GLN A 114 6.43 -12.29 -20.30
C GLN A 114 5.50 -11.57 -21.31
N ALA A 115 6.06 -10.88 -22.31
CA ALA A 115 5.28 -10.22 -23.36
C ALA A 115 4.56 -11.24 -24.25
N ALA A 116 5.23 -12.33 -24.60
CA ALA A 116 4.62 -13.47 -25.29
C ALA A 116 3.47 -14.07 -24.46
N THR A 117 3.61 -14.13 -23.13
CA THR A 117 2.55 -14.60 -22.24
C THR A 117 1.33 -13.66 -22.27
N VAL A 118 1.53 -12.34 -22.24
CA VAL A 118 0.43 -11.36 -22.42
C VAL A 118 -0.26 -11.59 -23.77
N TRP A 119 0.51 -11.75 -24.84
CA TRP A 119 -0.01 -11.91 -26.18
C TRP A 119 -0.81 -13.20 -26.35
N LEU A 120 -0.30 -14.32 -25.84
CA LEU A 120 -0.92 -15.64 -25.95
C LEU A 120 -2.16 -15.78 -25.07
N LEU A 121 -2.07 -15.34 -23.80
CA LEU A 121 -3.14 -15.53 -22.82
C LEU A 121 -4.18 -14.41 -22.82
N LYS A 122 -3.84 -13.27 -23.44
CA LYS A 122 -4.66 -12.04 -23.52
C LYS A 122 -5.15 -11.58 -22.14
N ASP A 123 -4.39 -11.85 -21.09
CA ASP A 123 -4.71 -11.46 -19.71
C ASP A 123 -3.86 -10.26 -19.30
N ARG A 124 -4.56 -9.15 -18.98
CA ARG A 124 -4.00 -7.87 -18.55
C ARG A 124 -3.08 -7.95 -17.34
N ARG A 125 -3.19 -8.98 -16.49
CA ARG A 125 -2.37 -9.09 -15.28
C ARG A 125 -0.89 -9.31 -15.59
N PHE A 126 -0.59 -10.00 -16.68
CA PHE A 126 0.79 -10.26 -17.10
C PHE A 126 1.50 -9.00 -17.59
N LEU A 127 0.76 -7.94 -17.91
CA LEU A 127 1.33 -6.66 -18.33
C LEU A 127 2.18 -6.02 -17.23
N LEU A 128 1.81 -6.23 -15.95
CA LEU A 128 2.63 -5.80 -14.82
C LEU A 128 3.95 -6.59 -14.74
N ALA A 129 3.90 -7.88 -15.05
CA ALA A 129 5.12 -8.71 -15.11
C ALA A 129 6.04 -8.22 -16.23
N VAL A 130 5.50 -7.93 -17.42
CA VAL A 130 6.25 -7.33 -18.54
C VAL A 130 6.91 -6.02 -18.12
N GLN A 131 6.15 -5.13 -17.48
CA GLN A 131 6.70 -3.86 -17.03
C GLN A 131 7.82 -4.04 -16.00
N GLY A 132 7.67 -4.99 -15.07
CA GLY A 132 8.74 -5.37 -14.15
C GLY A 132 9.98 -5.90 -14.87
N GLY A 133 9.79 -6.78 -15.86
CA GLY A 133 10.88 -7.33 -16.68
C GLY A 133 11.62 -6.27 -17.50
N VAL A 134 10.89 -5.35 -18.15
CA VAL A 134 11.47 -4.22 -18.90
C VAL A 134 12.24 -3.28 -17.97
N THR A 135 11.68 -3.00 -16.79
CA THR A 135 12.34 -2.15 -15.79
C THR A 135 13.64 -2.79 -15.30
N LEU A 136 13.61 -4.07 -14.94
CA LEU A 136 14.81 -4.81 -14.55
C LEU A 136 15.86 -4.83 -15.67
N THR A 137 15.43 -5.05 -16.91
CA THR A 137 16.31 -5.05 -18.09
C THR A 137 17.01 -3.70 -18.25
N ALA A 138 16.27 -2.59 -18.14
CA ALA A 138 16.84 -1.25 -18.24
C ALA A 138 17.83 -0.95 -17.12
N LEU A 139 17.53 -1.35 -15.88
CA LEU A 139 18.45 -1.18 -14.75
C LEU A 139 19.72 -2.02 -14.90
N LEU A 140 19.61 -3.27 -15.38
CA LEU A 140 20.78 -4.11 -15.66
C LEU A 140 21.62 -3.55 -16.82
N ALA A 141 20.98 -2.98 -17.84
CA ALA A 141 21.68 -2.31 -18.94
C ALA A 141 22.44 -1.06 -18.44
N LEU A 142 21.84 -0.27 -17.53
CA LEU A 142 22.56 0.81 -16.84
C LEU A 142 23.74 0.30 -16.02
N GLY A 143 23.59 -0.87 -15.39
CA GLY A 143 24.65 -1.55 -14.63
C GLY A 143 25.86 -1.91 -15.47
N GLN A 144 25.65 -2.42 -16.68
CA GLN A 144 26.75 -2.69 -17.60
C GLN A 144 27.55 -1.42 -17.95
N GLY A 145 26.87 -0.28 -18.08
CA GLY A 145 27.50 1.02 -18.32
C GLY A 145 28.21 1.63 -17.11
N ARG A 146 28.27 0.93 -15.96
CA ARG A 146 28.74 1.45 -14.66
C ARG A 146 28.02 2.73 -14.22
N ARG A 147 26.76 2.92 -14.63
CA ARG A 147 25.96 4.11 -14.28
C ARG A 147 25.00 3.88 -13.11
N LEU A 148 25.00 2.69 -12.52
CA LEU A 148 24.17 2.40 -11.34
C LEU A 148 24.63 3.17 -10.10
N ASP A 149 25.90 3.58 -10.04
CA ASP A 149 26.45 4.33 -8.91
C ASP A 149 25.94 5.77 -8.88
N GLU A 150 25.40 6.26 -10.00
CA GLU A 150 24.83 7.59 -10.13
C GLU A 150 23.30 7.53 -10.01
N PRO A 151 22.73 7.98 -8.87
CA PRO A 151 21.32 7.75 -8.60
C PRO A 151 20.37 8.49 -9.54
N LEU A 152 20.86 9.56 -10.16
CA LEU A 152 20.14 10.32 -11.17
C LEU A 152 19.82 9.47 -12.40
N TRP A 153 20.70 8.55 -12.82
CA TRP A 153 20.42 7.67 -13.94
C TRP A 153 19.34 6.64 -13.60
N ILE A 154 19.37 6.09 -12.39
CA ILE A 154 18.32 5.16 -11.93
C ILE A 154 16.97 5.88 -11.88
N ALA A 155 16.90 7.03 -11.21
CA ALA A 155 15.68 7.82 -11.10
C ALA A 155 15.19 8.28 -12.49
N GLY A 156 16.08 8.78 -13.34
CA GLY A 156 15.76 9.20 -14.71
C GLY A 156 15.21 8.05 -15.56
N THR A 157 15.83 6.88 -15.52
CA THR A 157 15.35 5.70 -16.26
C THR A 157 14.00 5.22 -15.75
N LEU A 158 13.78 5.17 -14.43
CA LEU A 158 12.48 4.85 -13.85
C LEU A 158 11.41 5.87 -14.28
N ALA A 159 11.74 7.16 -14.29
CA ALA A 159 10.82 8.20 -14.72
C ALA A 159 10.46 8.07 -16.21
N VAL A 160 11.45 7.87 -17.09
CA VAL A 160 11.24 7.66 -18.53
C VAL A 160 10.36 6.43 -18.77
N LEU A 161 10.66 5.30 -18.14
CA LEU A 161 9.83 4.09 -18.25
C LEU A 161 8.42 4.30 -17.68
N GLY A 162 8.28 5.09 -16.62
CA GLY A 162 7.01 5.48 -16.05
C GLY A 162 6.13 6.24 -17.04
N VAL A 163 6.70 7.27 -17.68
CA VAL A 163 6.03 8.05 -18.73
C VAL A 163 5.71 7.19 -19.94
N LEU A 164 6.65 6.37 -20.42
CA LEU A 164 6.42 5.46 -21.54
C LEU A 164 5.30 4.46 -21.25
N SER A 165 5.16 3.99 -20.01
CA SER A 165 4.05 3.11 -19.63
C SER A 165 2.71 3.85 -19.70
N VAL A 166 2.63 5.08 -19.18
CA VAL A 166 1.43 5.93 -19.26
C VAL A 166 1.05 6.24 -20.70
N GLU A 167 2.03 6.61 -21.53
CA GLU A 167 1.83 6.89 -22.95
C GLU A 167 1.53 5.63 -23.77
N GLY A 168 2.05 4.47 -23.36
CA GLY A 168 1.77 3.16 -23.95
C GLY A 168 0.28 2.80 -23.96
N VAL A 169 -0.52 3.41 -23.09
CA VAL A 169 -1.99 3.30 -23.10
C VAL A 169 -2.58 3.75 -24.43
N ARG A 170 -1.94 4.69 -25.14
CA ARG A 170 -2.39 5.21 -26.44
C ARG A 170 -2.14 4.24 -27.58
N LEU A 171 -1.22 3.27 -27.41
CA LEU A 171 -0.94 2.24 -28.42
C LEU A 171 -2.09 1.24 -28.58
N PHE A 172 -2.98 1.14 -27.59
CA PHE A 172 -4.14 0.28 -27.68
C PHE A 172 -5.30 0.98 -28.43
N PRO A 173 -5.95 0.29 -29.38
CA PRO A 173 -7.09 0.85 -30.08
C PRO A 173 -8.20 1.20 -29.09
N ARG A 174 -8.74 2.42 -29.21
CA ARG A 174 -9.98 2.79 -28.53
C ARG A 174 -11.06 1.79 -28.97
N GLY A 175 -11.77 1.18 -28.03
CA GLY A 175 -12.96 0.43 -28.37
C GLY A 175 -13.89 1.37 -29.15
N LYS A 176 -14.51 0.89 -30.24
CA LYS A 176 -15.52 1.67 -30.97
C LYS A 176 -16.52 2.17 -29.93
N GLU A 177 -16.54 3.48 -29.69
CA GLU A 177 -17.65 4.13 -29.00
C GLU A 177 -18.89 3.88 -29.87
N ASP A 178 -19.99 3.46 -29.25
CA ASP A 178 -21.24 3.08 -29.89
C ASP A 178 -21.83 4.28 -30.66
N ASP A 179 -21.32 4.59 -31.85
CA ASP A 179 -21.85 5.62 -32.76
C ASP A 179 -23.16 5.17 -33.44
N GLY A 180 -23.96 4.30 -32.80
CA GLY A 180 -25.25 3.83 -33.32
C GLY A 180 -25.19 2.98 -34.60
N GLY A 181 -23.98 2.68 -35.11
CA GLY A 181 -23.80 1.80 -36.26
C GLY A 181 -24.16 0.35 -35.94
N PRO A 182 -24.56 -0.45 -36.95
CA PRO A 182 -24.91 -1.86 -36.75
C PRO A 182 -23.77 -2.59 -36.03
N LYS A 183 -24.12 -3.27 -34.93
CA LYS A 183 -23.22 -4.11 -34.12
C LYS A 183 -22.49 -5.10 -35.03
N ALA A 184 -21.33 -4.70 -35.53
CA ALA A 184 -20.44 -5.59 -36.24
C ALA A 184 -20.08 -6.69 -35.24
N SER A 185 -20.56 -7.89 -35.54
CA SER A 185 -20.48 -9.13 -34.78
C SER A 185 -19.25 -9.23 -33.87
N ASP A 186 -19.48 -9.10 -32.56
CA ASP A 186 -18.90 -9.72 -31.35
C ASP A 186 -17.45 -10.25 -31.28
N GLU A 187 -16.61 -10.14 -32.30
CA GLU A 187 -15.16 -10.34 -32.16
C GLU A 187 -14.55 -9.08 -31.52
N ALA A 188 -14.79 -8.95 -30.21
CA ALA A 188 -14.13 -7.96 -29.37
C ALA A 188 -12.64 -7.96 -29.67
N ALA A 189 -12.13 -6.85 -30.21
CA ALA A 189 -10.73 -6.71 -30.56
C ALA A 189 -9.86 -7.21 -29.40
N PRO A 190 -8.98 -8.20 -29.63
CA PRO A 190 -8.31 -8.95 -28.55
C PRO A 190 -7.47 -8.06 -27.61
N PHE A 191 -7.19 -6.82 -28.02
CA PHE A 191 -6.45 -5.81 -27.26
C PHE A 191 -7.23 -4.48 -27.16
N ALA A 192 -8.47 -4.52 -26.68
CA ALA A 192 -9.19 -3.29 -26.34
C ALA A 192 -8.40 -2.45 -25.31
N ARG A 193 -8.36 -1.13 -25.49
CA ARG A 193 -7.65 -0.21 -24.59
C ARG A 193 -8.06 -0.32 -23.12
N ASP A 194 -9.34 -0.51 -22.86
CA ASP A 194 -9.89 -0.46 -21.50
C ASP A 194 -9.32 -1.47 -20.50
N PRO A 195 -9.21 -2.78 -20.83
CA PRO A 195 -8.64 -3.75 -19.89
C PRO A 195 -7.14 -3.59 -19.68
N PHE A 196 -6.37 -3.13 -20.68
CA PHE A 196 -4.90 -3.05 -20.63
C PHE A 196 -4.37 -1.69 -20.16
N ALA A 197 -5.18 -0.62 -20.26
CA ALA A 197 -4.82 0.71 -19.78
C ALA A 197 -4.51 0.73 -18.28
N VAL A 198 -5.32 0.02 -17.48
CA VAL A 198 -5.21 0.07 -16.02
C VAL A 198 -3.84 -0.46 -15.54
N PRO A 199 -3.39 -1.67 -15.89
CA PRO A 199 -2.05 -2.13 -15.50
C PRO A 199 -0.91 -1.18 -15.90
N LEU A 200 -0.95 -0.59 -17.11
CA LEU A 200 0.05 0.37 -17.55
C LEU A 200 0.06 1.65 -16.72
N LEU A 201 -1.12 2.22 -16.45
CA LEU A 201 -1.22 3.41 -15.60
C LEU A 201 -0.70 3.15 -14.19
N TRP A 202 -1.05 1.98 -13.62
CA TRP A 202 -0.59 1.59 -12.29
C TRP A 202 0.92 1.39 -12.23
N GLY A 203 1.47 0.62 -13.17
CA GLY A 203 2.90 0.41 -13.22
C GLY A 203 3.63 1.71 -13.53
N GLY A 204 3.11 2.55 -14.43
CA GLY A 204 3.67 3.86 -14.75
C GLY A 204 3.73 4.78 -13.54
N ALA A 205 2.63 4.88 -12.79
CA ALA A 205 2.59 5.62 -11.53
C ALA A 205 3.55 5.04 -10.48
N ALA A 206 3.63 3.71 -10.36
CA ALA A 206 4.57 3.06 -9.46
C ALA A 206 6.04 3.36 -9.82
N LEU A 207 6.39 3.37 -11.11
CA LEU A 207 7.73 3.74 -11.58
C LEU A 207 8.05 5.22 -11.36
N LEU A 208 7.11 6.13 -11.60
CA LEU A 208 7.29 7.56 -11.31
C LEU A 208 7.46 7.83 -9.81
N THR A 209 6.68 7.13 -8.99
CA THR A 209 6.82 7.20 -7.53
C THR A 209 8.15 6.62 -7.08
N GLY A 210 8.56 5.48 -7.64
CA GLY A 210 9.86 4.86 -7.38
C GLY A 210 11.03 5.74 -7.81
N ALA A 211 10.92 6.43 -8.95
CA ALA A 211 11.91 7.40 -9.42
C ALA A 211 12.10 8.55 -8.42
N ALA A 212 11.00 9.15 -7.96
CA ALA A 212 11.04 10.23 -6.98
C ALA A 212 11.59 9.75 -5.63
N ALA A 213 11.15 8.58 -5.16
CA ALA A 213 11.63 7.98 -3.91
C ALA A 213 13.12 7.65 -3.98
N PHE A 214 13.60 7.12 -5.11
CA PHE A 214 15.02 6.79 -5.29
C PHE A 214 15.89 8.05 -5.36
N ALA A 215 15.46 9.08 -6.11
CA ALA A 215 16.15 10.37 -6.15
C ALA A 215 16.25 11.00 -4.75
N ALA A 216 15.17 10.91 -3.97
CA ALA A 216 15.13 11.36 -2.60
C ALA A 216 16.08 10.58 -1.67
N LEU A 217 16.00 9.25 -1.69
CA LEU A 217 16.86 8.38 -0.87
C LEU A 217 18.34 8.55 -1.22
N ALA A 218 18.64 8.70 -2.49
CA ALA A 218 19.99 8.95 -2.98
C ALA A 218 20.56 10.26 -2.51
N GLU A 219 19.74 11.30 -2.48
CA GLU A 219 20.16 12.60 -2.00
C GLU A 219 20.28 12.60 -0.46
N VAL A 220 19.41 11.88 0.24
CA VAL A 220 19.57 11.60 1.68
C VAL A 220 20.85 10.79 1.92
N ALA A 221 21.21 9.82 1.08
CA ALA A 221 22.44 9.05 1.22
C ALA A 221 23.68 9.89 0.92
N ARG A 222 23.67 10.70 -0.16
CA ARG A 222 24.76 11.63 -0.48
C ARG A 222 24.99 12.65 0.63
N ASN A 223 23.92 13.16 1.22
CA ASN A 223 24.01 14.16 2.29
C ASN A 223 24.15 13.53 3.69
N GLY A 224 23.73 12.28 3.87
CA GLY A 224 23.65 11.58 5.17
C GLY A 224 24.79 10.60 5.42
N VAL A 225 25.56 10.20 4.41
CA VAL A 225 26.79 9.39 4.60
C VAL A 225 27.98 10.24 5.09
N VAL A 226 27.82 11.56 5.21
CA VAL A 226 28.69 12.39 6.06
C VAL A 226 28.25 12.24 7.54
N PHE A 227 28.23 11.00 8.01
CA PHE A 227 28.22 10.62 9.43
C PHE A 227 29.65 10.58 10.01
N LEU A 228 30.61 11.21 9.32
CA LEU A 228 31.88 11.67 9.89
C LEU A 228 31.72 13.15 10.28
N PRO A 229 31.99 13.50 11.55
CA PRO A 229 31.71 14.82 12.07
C PRO A 229 32.72 15.80 11.47
N ARG A 230 32.25 16.74 10.64
CA ARG A 230 32.85 18.07 10.31
C ARG A 230 32.68 18.45 8.83
N LEU A 231 31.45 18.65 8.36
CA LEU A 231 31.26 19.63 7.29
C LEU A 231 30.04 20.53 7.58
N PRO A 232 30.21 21.85 7.59
CA PRO A 232 29.11 22.79 7.59
C PRO A 232 28.56 22.85 6.16
N LEU A 233 27.50 22.08 5.89
CA LEU A 233 26.78 22.16 4.62
C LEU A 233 25.61 23.13 4.78
N GLU A 234 25.82 24.34 4.27
CA GLU A 234 24.82 25.40 4.22
C GLU A 234 23.70 25.05 3.21
N THR A 235 22.53 24.74 3.78
CA THR A 235 21.15 25.18 3.44
C THR A 235 20.44 24.75 2.14
N ALA A 236 21.07 24.45 1.00
CA ALA A 236 20.29 24.33 -0.25
C ALA A 236 19.76 22.91 -0.60
N ALA A 237 20.54 21.85 -0.35
CA ALA A 237 20.25 20.50 -0.88
C ALA A 237 19.06 19.76 -0.21
N PRO A 238 18.87 19.80 1.13
CA PRO A 238 17.72 19.12 1.77
C PRO A 238 16.36 19.67 1.34
N ARG A 239 16.33 20.94 0.90
CA ARG A 239 15.12 21.71 0.59
C ARG A 239 14.53 21.34 -0.77
N LEU A 240 15.38 21.10 -1.78
CA LEU A 240 14.99 20.59 -3.10
C LEU A 240 14.46 19.15 -3.06
N ILE A 241 15.00 18.32 -2.15
CA ILE A 241 14.56 16.93 -1.93
C ILE A 241 13.13 16.89 -1.40
N ALA A 242 12.85 17.69 -0.36
CA ALA A 242 11.52 17.78 0.21
C ALA A 242 10.52 18.21 -0.86
N ALA A 243 10.82 19.27 -1.62
CA ALA A 243 9.96 19.74 -2.71
C ALA A 243 9.71 18.66 -3.79
N ALA A 244 10.73 17.90 -4.20
CA ALA A 244 10.59 16.83 -5.18
C ALA A 244 9.75 15.64 -4.67
N ILE A 245 9.97 15.22 -3.41
CA ILE A 245 9.14 14.20 -2.74
C ILE A 245 7.69 14.68 -2.63
N TRP A 246 7.49 15.93 -2.24
CA TRP A 246 6.16 16.54 -2.08
C TRP A 246 5.39 16.59 -3.39
N THR A 247 6.06 16.99 -4.47
CA THR A 247 5.44 17.05 -5.80
C THR A 247 5.09 15.65 -6.30
N ALA A 248 5.91 14.64 -6.00
CA ALA A 248 5.66 13.26 -6.37
C ALA A 248 4.53 12.60 -5.56
N ILE A 249 4.47 12.82 -4.25
CA ILE A 249 3.38 12.32 -3.39
C ILE A 249 2.06 12.99 -3.79
N ALA A 250 2.07 14.31 -4.01
CA ALA A 250 0.89 15.04 -4.47
C ALA A 250 0.41 14.52 -5.84
N ASN A 251 1.32 14.30 -6.79
CA ASN A 251 0.97 13.72 -8.09
C ASN A 251 0.45 12.28 -7.97
N GLY A 252 1.04 11.46 -7.09
CA GLY A 252 0.59 10.09 -6.84
C GLY A 252 -0.83 10.04 -6.26
N LEU A 253 -1.12 10.88 -5.27
CA LEU A 253 -2.45 10.97 -4.64
C LEU A 253 -3.51 11.49 -5.61
N VAL A 254 -3.17 12.51 -6.42
CA VAL A 254 -4.07 13.04 -7.46
C VAL A 254 -4.33 12.01 -8.56
N SER A 255 -3.31 11.26 -8.97
CA SER A 255 -3.44 10.20 -9.97
C SER A 255 -4.33 9.05 -9.47
N LEU A 256 -4.21 8.69 -8.18
CA LEU A 256 -5.05 7.69 -7.55
C LEU A 256 -6.52 8.13 -7.46
N ASP A 257 -6.78 9.40 -7.15
CA ASP A 257 -8.15 9.93 -7.09
C ASP A 257 -8.78 10.05 -8.49
N ALA A 258 -8.03 10.55 -9.48
CA ALA A 258 -8.48 10.59 -10.87
C ALA A 258 -8.82 9.20 -11.42
N LEU A 259 -8.01 8.20 -11.07
CA LEU A 259 -8.25 6.80 -11.41
C LEU A 259 -9.45 6.21 -10.67
N ALA A 260 -9.60 6.49 -9.37
CA ALA A 260 -10.75 6.04 -8.61
C ALA A 260 -12.05 6.65 -9.17
N ALA A 261 -12.00 7.89 -9.66
CA ALA A 261 -13.08 8.52 -10.38
C ALA A 261 -13.37 7.86 -11.74
N ASP A 262 -12.36 7.42 -12.51
CA ASP A 262 -12.56 6.71 -13.78
C ASP A 262 -13.15 5.30 -13.60
N VAL A 263 -12.63 4.53 -12.64
CA VAL A 263 -13.16 3.19 -12.31
C VAL A 263 -14.63 3.27 -11.87
N ARG A 264 -14.99 4.30 -11.11
CA ARG A 264 -16.39 4.58 -10.73
C ARG A 264 -17.24 4.97 -11.94
N ARG A 265 -16.76 5.85 -12.83
CA ARG A 265 -17.45 6.20 -14.08
C ARG A 265 -17.72 4.99 -14.99
N ARG A 266 -16.78 4.06 -15.10
CA ARG A 266 -16.96 2.83 -15.89
C ARG A 266 -18.02 1.89 -15.28
N ARG A 267 -18.18 1.89 -13.95
CA ARG A 267 -19.24 1.16 -13.26
C ARG A 267 -20.61 1.79 -13.56
N ASP A 268 -20.68 3.12 -13.55
CA ASP A 268 -21.92 3.87 -13.81
C ASP A 268 -22.36 3.80 -15.29
N ARG A 269 -21.41 3.80 -16.25
CA ARG A 269 -21.70 3.54 -17.67
C ARG A 269 -22.32 2.14 -17.89
N ARG A 270 -21.86 1.12 -17.16
CA ARG A 270 -22.45 -0.23 -17.20
C ARG A 270 -23.85 -0.29 -16.58
N ALA A 271 -24.21 0.67 -15.73
CA ALA A 271 -25.55 0.80 -15.17
C ALA A 271 -26.51 1.58 -16.08
N GLY A 272 -26.10 1.93 -17.30
CA GLY A 272 -26.94 2.65 -18.27
C GLY A 272 -27.12 4.14 -17.96
N VAL A 273 -26.33 4.70 -17.03
CA VAL A 273 -26.37 6.14 -16.72
C VAL A 273 -25.43 6.86 -17.69
N THR A 274 -25.92 7.21 -18.86
CA THR A 274 -25.22 8.06 -19.83
C THR A 274 -25.30 9.51 -19.39
N ARG A 275 -24.28 10.00 -18.68
CA ARG A 275 -24.03 11.44 -18.52
C ARG A 275 -22.83 11.86 -19.36
N ASP A 276 -23.08 12.80 -20.27
CA ASP A 276 -22.08 13.52 -21.06
C ASP A 276 -21.25 14.44 -20.17
N GLU A 277 -20.11 13.94 -19.66
CA GLU A 277 -19.07 14.77 -19.04
C GLU A 277 -17.68 14.27 -19.47
N GLY A 278 -17.34 14.52 -20.74
CA GLY A 278 -16.13 14.01 -21.40
C GLY A 278 -14.81 14.72 -21.07
N LEU A 279 -14.79 15.82 -20.31
CA LEU A 279 -13.57 16.65 -20.17
C LEU A 279 -13.23 17.11 -18.75
N PHE A 280 -14.01 16.73 -17.74
CA PHE A 280 -13.89 17.32 -16.40
C PHE A 280 -12.78 16.71 -15.50
N GLY A 281 -12.09 15.66 -15.95
CA GLY A 281 -11.10 14.92 -15.14
C GLY A 281 -9.72 15.58 -14.99
N TRP A 282 -9.31 16.44 -15.93
CA TRP A 282 -7.97 17.06 -15.91
C TRP A 282 -7.90 18.35 -15.08
N TRP A 283 -9.05 19.02 -14.86
CA TRP A 283 -9.13 20.28 -14.12
C TRP A 283 -8.90 20.15 -12.61
N SER A 284 -8.89 18.93 -12.06
CA SER A 284 -8.55 18.68 -10.65
C SER A 284 -7.04 18.67 -10.36
N VAL A 285 -6.19 18.49 -11.39
CA VAL A 285 -4.72 18.43 -11.24
C VAL A 285 -4.10 19.81 -11.15
N ILE A 286 -4.63 20.77 -11.92
CA ILE A 286 -4.10 22.15 -12.04
C ILE A 286 -4.08 22.89 -10.69
N PRO A 287 -5.14 22.87 -9.85
CA PRO A 287 -5.13 23.56 -8.57
C PRO A 287 -4.12 23.00 -7.57
N VAL A 288 -3.82 21.70 -7.65
CA VAL A 288 -2.82 21.05 -6.79
C VAL A 288 -1.41 21.46 -7.20
N LEU A 289 -1.14 21.54 -8.50
CA LEU A 289 0.11 22.08 -9.01
C LEU A 289 0.28 23.57 -8.65
N ALA A 290 -0.79 24.36 -8.74
CA ALA A 290 -0.78 25.76 -8.33
C ALA A 290 -0.55 25.92 -6.82
N ALA A 291 -1.15 25.06 -5.98
CA ALA A 291 -0.88 25.02 -4.55
C ALA A 291 0.57 24.66 -4.24
N GLY A 292 1.16 23.71 -4.98
CA GLY A 292 2.58 23.37 -4.88
C GLY A 292 3.50 24.54 -5.23
N ALA A 293 3.22 25.24 -6.33
CA ALA A 293 3.96 26.44 -6.72
C ALA A 293 3.81 27.59 -5.70
N GLY A 294 2.60 27.79 -5.18
CA GLY A 294 2.34 28.77 -4.11
C GLY A 294 3.09 28.44 -2.82
N ALA A 295 3.13 27.16 -2.43
CA ALA A 295 3.91 26.71 -1.29
C ALA A 295 5.42 26.94 -1.48
N ALA A 296 5.95 26.71 -2.69
CA ALA A 296 7.34 27.01 -3.03
C ALA A 296 7.64 28.52 -3.01
N ALA A 297 6.69 29.37 -3.41
CA ALA A 297 6.84 30.83 -3.32
C ALA A 297 6.86 31.31 -1.86
N VAL A 298 5.95 30.80 -1.02
CA VAL A 298 5.96 31.04 0.43
C VAL A 298 7.28 30.55 1.03
N TRP A 299 7.83 29.44 0.55
CA TRP A 299 9.14 28.92 0.98
C TRP A 299 10.24 29.97 0.78
N ASN A 300 10.39 30.44 -0.46
CA ASN A 300 11.40 31.42 -0.81
C ASN A 300 11.23 32.74 -0.05
N MET A 301 9.99 33.13 0.25
CA MET A 301 9.69 34.31 1.04
C MET A 301 10.11 34.14 2.51
N LEU A 302 9.86 32.98 3.11
CA LEU A 302 10.28 32.68 4.49
C LEU A 302 11.80 32.72 4.63
N GLU A 303 12.49 32.19 3.63
CA GLU A 303 13.96 32.24 3.54
C GLU A 303 14.46 33.69 3.39
N TYR A 304 13.83 34.49 2.52
CA TYR A 304 14.14 35.92 2.38
C TYR A 304 13.93 36.70 3.68
N LEU A 305 12.92 36.34 4.48
CA LEU A 305 12.63 36.96 5.78
C LEU A 305 13.55 36.49 6.92
N GLY A 306 14.46 35.53 6.66
CA GLY A 306 15.34 34.98 7.67
C GLY A 306 14.60 34.27 8.80
N LEU A 307 13.40 33.74 8.52
CA LEU A 307 12.65 32.99 9.52
C LEU A 307 13.39 31.68 9.85
N PRO A 308 13.58 31.35 11.13
CA PRO A 308 14.26 30.11 11.50
C PRO A 308 13.50 28.90 10.98
N ASP A 309 14.21 27.94 10.35
CA ASP A 309 13.68 26.71 9.73
C ASP A 309 12.69 25.91 10.61
N ARG A 310 12.72 26.11 11.93
CA ARG A 310 11.77 25.50 12.89
C ARG A 310 10.33 25.97 12.73
N TRP A 311 10.10 27.12 12.11
CA TRP A 311 8.76 27.69 11.94
C TRP A 311 8.14 27.42 10.57
N ASP A 312 8.89 26.90 9.60
CA ASP A 312 8.42 26.68 8.23
C ASP A 312 7.13 25.84 8.20
N ALA A 313 7.13 24.71 8.89
CA ALA A 313 5.98 23.83 8.97
C ALA A 313 4.75 24.52 9.58
N ALA A 314 4.96 25.34 10.62
CA ALA A 314 3.88 26.08 11.27
C ALA A 314 3.31 27.16 10.35
N VAL A 315 4.15 27.85 9.57
CA VAL A 315 3.68 28.84 8.59
C VAL A 315 2.87 28.16 7.49
N TYR A 316 3.33 27.03 6.93
CA TYR A 316 2.54 26.29 5.95
C TYR A 316 1.21 25.81 6.51
N ALA A 317 1.21 25.30 7.74
CA ALA A 317 -0.01 24.88 8.40
C ALA A 317 -0.97 26.08 8.58
N ALA A 318 -0.44 27.26 8.94
CA ALA A 318 -1.22 28.48 9.07
C ALA A 318 -1.79 28.96 7.72
N CYS A 319 -1.01 28.89 6.63
CA CYS A 319 -1.49 29.17 5.28
C CYS A 319 -2.61 28.19 4.86
N GLY A 320 -2.43 26.90 5.14
CA GLY A 320 -3.44 25.86 4.87
C GLY A 320 -4.74 26.12 5.64
N VAL A 321 -4.66 26.43 6.94
CA VAL A 321 -5.80 26.83 7.77
C VAL A 321 -6.46 28.12 7.25
N GLY A 322 -5.67 29.11 6.84
CA GLY A 322 -6.16 30.36 6.26
C GLY A 322 -6.96 30.13 4.97
N LEU A 323 -6.48 29.25 4.08
CA LEU A 323 -7.20 28.84 2.88
C LEU A 323 -8.49 28.08 3.21
N LEU A 324 -8.49 27.21 4.22
CA LEU A 324 -9.69 26.52 4.69
C LEU A 324 -10.72 27.50 5.27
N ALA A 325 -10.28 28.49 6.04
CA ALA A 325 -11.12 29.55 6.58
C ALA A 325 -11.71 30.43 5.46
N ALA A 326 -10.90 30.82 4.47
CA ALA A 326 -11.35 31.57 3.30
C ALA A 326 -12.37 30.77 2.47
N ALA A 327 -12.14 29.46 2.28
CA ALA A 327 -13.09 28.58 1.60
C ALA A 327 -14.44 28.51 2.33
N ARG A 328 -14.43 28.45 3.67
CA ARG A 328 -15.64 28.52 4.51
C ARG A 328 -16.35 29.86 4.37
N ALA A 329 -15.61 30.97 4.43
CA ALA A 329 -16.16 32.32 4.27
C ALA A 329 -16.76 32.55 2.88
N ALA A 330 -16.19 31.93 1.84
CA ALA A 330 -16.71 31.94 0.47
C ALA A 330 -17.94 31.03 0.29
N GLY A 331 -18.47 30.39 1.34
CA GLY A 331 -19.71 29.62 1.28
C GLY A 331 -19.54 28.26 0.59
N VAL A 332 -18.41 27.56 0.77
CA VAL A 332 -18.31 26.15 0.36
C VAL A 332 -19.39 25.33 1.05
N GLY A 333 -20.31 24.81 0.24
CA GLY A 333 -21.30 23.83 0.65
C GLY A 333 -20.76 22.42 0.44
N VAL A 334 -21.02 21.54 1.40
CA VAL A 334 -20.91 20.10 1.16
C VAL A 334 -22.24 19.67 0.57
N ILE A 335 -22.22 19.33 -0.71
CA ILE A 335 -23.39 18.77 -1.37
C ILE A 335 -23.18 17.27 -1.36
N ALA A 336 -24.11 16.53 -0.76
CA ALA A 336 -24.17 15.09 -0.90
C ALA A 336 -24.45 14.79 -2.38
N VAL A 337 -23.42 14.42 -3.13
CA VAL A 337 -23.59 14.07 -4.54
C VAL A 337 -24.00 12.61 -4.58
N ASP A 338 -25.28 12.37 -4.82
CA ASP A 338 -25.80 11.01 -5.03
C ASP A 338 -25.31 10.48 -6.38
N ARG A 339 -24.21 9.72 -6.34
CA ARG A 339 -23.69 8.94 -7.47
C ARG A 339 -24.12 7.51 -7.19
N GLY A 340 -24.95 6.90 -8.03
CA GLY A 340 -25.66 5.63 -7.79
C GLY A 340 -24.89 4.38 -7.30
N ALA A 341 -23.58 4.48 -7.03
CA ALA A 341 -22.77 3.46 -6.36
C ALA A 341 -22.19 3.91 -4.98
N GLY A 342 -22.52 5.11 -4.50
CA GLY A 342 -22.14 5.69 -3.20
C GLY A 342 -22.27 7.22 -3.22
N ALA A 343 -22.99 7.80 -2.25
CA ALA A 343 -22.91 9.25 -2.06
C ALA A 343 -21.48 9.56 -1.63
N GLY A 344 -20.85 10.51 -2.31
CA GLY A 344 -19.65 11.15 -1.81
C GLY A 344 -19.99 12.59 -1.50
N ASP A 345 -19.60 13.04 -0.33
CA ASP A 345 -19.61 14.46 0.02
C ASP A 345 -18.59 15.18 -0.86
N GLU A 346 -19.09 15.95 -1.83
CA GLU A 346 -18.25 16.78 -2.67
C GLU A 346 -18.43 18.23 -2.26
N ALA A 347 -17.33 18.84 -1.85
CA ALA A 347 -17.29 20.29 -1.66
C ALA A 347 -17.54 20.98 -3.00
N ARG A 348 -18.63 21.73 -3.08
CA ARG A 348 -19.01 22.55 -4.24
C ARG A 348 -19.19 24.00 -3.81
N GLY A 349 -19.05 24.90 -4.78
CA GLY A 349 -19.15 26.35 -4.57
C GLY A 349 -17.84 27.09 -4.86
N PRO A 350 -17.86 28.43 -4.79
CA PRO A 350 -16.77 29.28 -5.24
C PRO A 350 -15.47 29.10 -4.42
N GLY A 351 -15.55 28.59 -3.18
CA GLY A 351 -14.36 28.27 -2.38
C GLY A 351 -13.84 26.83 -2.52
N ALA A 352 -14.41 25.98 -3.39
CA ALA A 352 -14.04 24.56 -3.44
C ALA A 352 -12.56 24.35 -3.80
N THR A 353 -12.01 25.21 -4.66
CA THR A 353 -10.58 25.22 -5.01
C THR A 353 -9.73 25.58 -3.80
N ALA A 354 -10.07 26.66 -3.09
CA ALA A 354 -9.37 27.08 -1.88
C ALA A 354 -9.43 26.00 -0.78
N LEU A 355 -10.55 25.27 -0.66
CA LEU A 355 -10.67 24.15 0.27
C LEU A 355 -9.66 23.04 -0.06
N ARG A 356 -9.58 22.62 -1.34
CA ARG A 356 -8.67 21.56 -1.78
C ARG A 356 -7.21 21.98 -1.60
N CYS A 357 -6.86 23.20 -2.01
CA CYS A 357 -5.52 23.74 -1.83
C CYS A 357 -5.17 23.83 -0.35
N GLY A 358 -6.06 24.34 0.50
CA GLY A 358 -5.85 24.46 1.94
C GLY A 358 -5.65 23.11 2.63
N ALA A 359 -6.46 22.11 2.28
CA ALA A 359 -6.32 20.76 2.82
C ALA A 359 -4.99 20.10 2.42
N VAL A 360 -4.56 20.27 1.15
CA VAL A 360 -3.28 19.72 0.66
C VAL A 360 -2.10 20.42 1.32
N VAL A 361 -2.10 21.75 1.40
CA VAL A 361 -1.03 22.53 2.04
C VAL A 361 -0.93 22.19 3.52
N LEU A 362 -2.06 22.09 4.23
CA LEU A 362 -2.07 21.71 5.65
C LEU A 362 -1.56 20.29 5.87
N ALA A 363 -2.06 19.31 5.09
CA ALA A 363 -1.58 17.92 5.21
C ALA A 363 -0.08 17.82 4.90
N GLY A 364 0.40 18.59 3.92
CA GLY A 364 1.82 18.69 3.60
C GLY A 364 2.64 19.26 4.76
N ALA A 365 2.15 20.32 5.39
CA ALA A 365 2.77 20.94 6.55
C ALA A 365 2.84 19.99 7.76
N GLU A 366 1.75 19.27 8.05
CA GLU A 366 1.67 18.31 9.14
C GLU A 366 2.65 17.15 8.94
N LEU A 367 2.68 16.58 7.73
CA LEU A 367 3.62 15.51 7.38
C LEU A 367 5.08 16.00 7.40
N PHE A 368 5.37 17.20 6.91
CA PHE A 368 6.70 17.80 7.00
C PHE A 368 7.14 18.00 8.46
N ALA A 369 6.22 18.48 9.31
CA ALA A 369 6.46 18.58 10.74
C ALA A 369 6.74 17.21 11.35
N VAL A 370 5.95 16.19 11.03
CA VAL A 370 6.17 14.81 11.48
C VAL A 370 7.55 14.30 11.05
N SER A 371 7.95 14.49 9.79
CA SER A 371 9.27 14.10 9.30
C SER A 371 10.40 14.84 10.02
N LYS A 372 10.25 16.16 10.23
CA LYS A 372 11.23 16.96 10.97
C LYS A 372 11.30 16.53 12.43
N GLY A 373 10.17 16.26 13.07
CA GLY A 373 10.09 15.76 14.44
C GLY A 373 10.79 14.42 14.60
N VAL A 374 10.58 13.51 13.65
CA VAL A 374 11.33 12.24 13.60
C VAL A 374 12.83 12.50 13.46
N GLY A 375 13.26 13.38 12.54
CA GLY A 375 14.68 13.73 12.37
C GLY A 375 15.31 14.39 13.61
N ALA A 376 14.58 15.30 14.27
CA ALA A 376 15.03 16.00 15.47
C ALA A 376 15.29 15.03 16.62
N LEU A 377 14.51 13.94 16.71
CA LEU A 377 14.75 12.90 17.72
C LEU A 377 16.14 12.26 17.61
N PHE A 378 16.77 12.30 16.43
CA PHE A 378 18.11 11.77 16.20
C PHE A 378 19.24 12.81 16.34
N ASN A 379 18.98 14.11 16.13
CA ASN A 379 20.03 15.05 15.72
C ASN A 379 20.33 16.27 16.63
N GLY A 380 19.61 16.56 17.72
CA GLY A 380 20.03 17.67 18.61
C GLY A 380 18.94 18.39 19.42
N PRO A 381 19.20 19.63 19.92
CA PRO A 381 18.46 20.25 21.02
C PRO A 381 16.98 20.54 20.69
N LEU A 382 16.10 19.71 21.25
CA LEU A 382 14.71 19.51 20.82
C LEU A 382 13.68 20.53 21.32
N TRP A 383 14.03 21.41 22.26
CA TRP A 383 13.03 22.32 22.85
C TRP A 383 12.48 23.32 21.83
N ALA A 384 13.32 23.80 20.92
CA ALA A 384 12.90 24.70 19.85
C ALA A 384 12.01 24.01 18.79
N ASP A 385 12.25 22.72 18.52
CA ASP A 385 11.47 21.94 17.55
C ASP A 385 10.16 21.42 18.14
N ALA A 386 10.11 21.12 19.46
CA ALA A 386 8.90 20.73 20.16
C ALA A 386 7.81 21.81 20.08
N GLY A 387 8.19 23.09 20.20
CA GLY A 387 7.28 24.22 20.02
C GLY A 387 6.68 24.29 18.60
N GLY A 388 7.50 24.08 17.57
CA GLY A 388 7.05 24.03 16.18
C GLY A 388 6.10 22.87 15.91
N LEU A 389 6.41 21.67 16.42
CA LEU A 389 5.55 20.49 16.33
C LEU A 389 4.19 20.69 17.03
N ALA A 390 4.20 21.27 18.23
CA ALA A 390 2.98 21.56 18.98
C ALA A 390 2.12 22.62 18.25
N ALA A 391 2.75 23.65 17.66
CA ALA A 391 2.06 24.65 16.86
C ALA A 391 1.39 24.03 15.62
N VAL A 392 2.11 23.18 14.88
CA VAL A 392 1.55 22.47 13.72
C VAL A 392 0.41 21.54 14.14
N ALA A 393 0.54 20.81 15.26
CA ALA A 393 -0.52 19.97 15.78
C ALA A 393 -1.78 20.79 16.12
N GLY A 394 -1.62 21.95 16.77
CA GLY A 394 -2.74 22.86 17.06
C GLY A 394 -3.44 23.36 15.80
N LEU A 395 -2.65 23.75 14.78
CA LEU A 395 -3.17 24.19 13.48
C LEU A 395 -3.84 23.04 12.72
N GLY A 396 -3.33 21.82 12.83
CA GLY A 396 -3.95 20.60 12.28
C GLY A 396 -5.32 20.30 12.88
N LEU A 397 -5.43 20.39 14.21
CA LEU A 397 -6.73 20.26 14.90
C LEU A 397 -7.73 21.34 14.49
N LEU A 398 -7.26 22.59 14.32
CA LEU A 398 -8.07 23.70 13.84
C LEU A 398 -8.49 23.51 12.38
N GLY A 399 -7.58 23.11 11.49
CA GLY A 399 -7.88 22.83 10.09
C GLY A 399 -8.85 21.66 9.95
N GLY A 400 -8.71 20.63 10.75
CA GLY A 400 -9.67 19.52 10.84
C GLY A 400 -11.07 19.97 11.32
N SER A 401 -11.18 21.00 12.16
CA SER A 401 -12.48 21.53 12.57
C SER A 401 -13.15 22.41 11.49
N LEU A 402 -12.35 23.13 10.70
CA LEU A 402 -12.81 23.96 9.59
C LEU A 402 -13.19 23.13 8.35
N ASN A 403 -12.48 22.03 8.10
CA ASN A 403 -12.69 21.19 6.93
C ASN A 403 -14.08 20.51 7.01
N PRO A 404 -14.98 20.79 6.07
CA PRO A 404 -16.32 20.24 6.10
C PRO A 404 -16.38 18.80 5.58
N VAL A 405 -15.29 18.29 4.98
CA VAL A 405 -15.22 16.94 4.43
C VAL A 405 -14.79 15.95 5.53
N PRO A 406 -15.60 14.92 5.86
CA PRO A 406 -15.38 14.05 7.03
C PRO A 406 -14.04 13.31 7.04
N TRP A 407 -13.62 12.76 5.90
CA TRP A 407 -12.36 12.00 5.81
C TRP A 407 -11.14 12.90 6.02
N ALA A 408 -11.15 14.12 5.49
CA ALA A 408 -10.04 15.06 5.61
C ALA A 408 -9.93 15.59 7.05
N LYS A 409 -11.06 15.81 7.71
CA LYS A 409 -11.11 16.11 9.15
C LYS A 409 -10.47 15.00 10.00
N THR A 410 -10.75 13.74 9.68
CA THR A 410 -10.11 12.59 10.35
C THR A 410 -8.61 12.58 10.09
N LEU A 411 -8.18 12.77 8.84
CA LEU A 411 -6.77 12.80 8.46
C LEU A 411 -5.98 13.86 9.27
N HIS A 412 -6.42 15.12 9.28
CA HIS A 412 -5.72 16.19 10.00
C HIS A 412 -5.69 15.93 11.51
N ARG A 413 -6.76 15.39 12.10
CA ARG A 413 -6.75 15.00 13.52
C ARG A 413 -5.74 13.90 13.82
N THR A 414 -5.62 12.90 12.94
CA THR A 414 -4.63 11.83 13.11
C THR A 414 -3.21 12.36 12.99
N LEU A 415 -2.93 13.21 11.99
CA LEU A 415 -1.61 13.79 11.81
C LEU A 415 -1.24 14.75 12.95
N ALA A 416 -2.19 15.56 13.42
CA ALA A 416 -2.00 16.40 14.59
C ALA A 416 -1.70 15.59 15.86
N ALA A 417 -2.39 14.46 16.08
CA ALA A 417 -2.11 13.56 17.20
C ALA A 417 -0.70 12.97 17.13
N VAL A 418 -0.25 12.57 15.93
CA VAL A 418 1.13 12.10 15.70
C VAL A 418 2.14 13.21 16.00
N ALA A 419 1.92 14.43 15.49
CA ALA A 419 2.79 15.57 15.74
C ALA A 419 2.85 15.94 17.24
N LEU A 420 1.72 15.86 17.96
CA LEU A 420 1.67 16.07 19.41
C LEU A 420 2.46 14.99 20.17
N GLY A 421 2.36 13.72 19.73
CA GLY A 421 3.15 12.62 20.29
C GLY A 421 4.65 12.81 20.08
N LEU A 422 5.05 13.29 18.90
CA LEU A 422 6.45 13.66 18.62
C LEU A 422 6.90 14.87 19.43
N ALA A 423 6.05 15.88 19.61
CA ALA A 423 6.34 17.03 20.47
C ALA A 423 6.53 16.59 21.93
N ALA A 424 5.70 15.66 22.42
CA ALA A 424 5.83 15.08 23.76
C ALA A 424 7.11 14.25 23.88
N LEU A 425 7.48 13.46 22.88
CA LEU A 425 8.76 12.74 22.82
C LEU A 425 9.96 13.67 22.86
N ALA A 426 9.89 14.73 22.07
CA ALA A 426 10.90 15.76 22.00
C ALA A 426 11.09 16.43 23.36
N ALA A 427 10.00 16.75 24.06
CA ALA A 427 10.01 17.22 25.43
C ALA A 427 10.52 16.16 26.44
N ASN A 428 10.26 14.89 26.17
CA ASN A 428 10.61 13.74 27.02
C ASN A 428 12.07 13.27 26.86
N GLN A 429 12.91 13.93 26.07
CA GLN A 429 14.35 13.69 26.11
C GLN A 429 14.98 14.04 27.48
N LEU A 430 14.24 14.66 28.39
CA LEU A 430 14.58 14.76 29.81
C LEU A 430 14.65 13.38 30.52
N LEU A 431 14.00 12.34 29.97
CA LEU A 431 14.15 10.97 30.44
C LEU A 431 15.31 10.29 29.71
N ASN A 432 16.29 9.79 30.47
CA ASN A 432 17.51 9.14 30.00
C ASN A 432 17.23 7.70 29.48
N VAL A 433 16.31 7.57 28.52
CA VAL A 433 15.89 6.32 27.89
C VAL A 433 16.39 6.29 26.43
N PRO A 434 16.93 5.16 25.92
CA PRO A 434 17.40 5.05 24.54
C PRO A 434 16.28 5.33 23.53
N LEU A 435 16.64 5.95 22.41
CA LEU A 435 15.69 6.47 21.41
C LEU A 435 14.74 5.39 20.84
N GLY A 436 15.24 4.18 20.61
CA GLY A 436 14.43 3.06 20.12
C GLY A 436 13.23 2.74 21.04
N ARG A 437 13.46 2.74 22.36
CA ARG A 437 12.42 2.51 23.37
C ARG A 437 11.41 3.65 23.46
N LYS A 438 11.87 4.88 23.24
CA LYS A 438 11.01 6.05 23.19
C LYS A 438 10.04 5.97 22.00
N LEU A 439 10.56 5.65 20.81
CA LEU A 439 9.75 5.46 19.60
C LEU A 439 8.76 4.30 19.74
N GLU A 440 9.21 3.17 20.31
CA GLU A 440 8.36 2.02 20.63
C GLU A 440 7.18 2.44 21.52
N ALA A 441 7.48 3.08 22.66
CA ALA A 441 6.46 3.47 23.63
C ALA A 441 5.42 4.42 23.04
N VAL A 442 5.82 5.38 22.21
CA VAL A 442 4.87 6.30 21.58
C VAL A 442 4.07 5.67 20.47
N ALA A 443 4.67 4.82 19.64
CA ALA A 443 3.93 4.11 18.62
C ALA A 443 2.84 3.22 19.27
N VAL A 444 3.19 2.50 20.35
CA VAL A 444 2.24 1.71 21.13
C VAL A 444 1.16 2.58 21.77
N ALA A 445 1.53 3.71 22.39
CA ALA A 445 0.57 4.62 23.00
C ALA A 445 -0.40 5.23 21.99
N LEU A 446 0.10 5.66 20.82
CA LEU A 446 -0.72 6.17 19.73
C LEU A 446 -1.67 5.08 19.21
N GLY A 447 -1.15 3.86 19.01
CA GLY A 447 -1.97 2.72 18.59
C GLY A 447 -3.09 2.40 19.59
N ALA A 448 -2.78 2.42 20.89
CA ALA A 448 -3.75 2.24 21.96
C ALA A 448 -4.81 3.36 21.99
N ALA A 449 -4.41 4.61 21.79
CA ALA A 449 -5.35 5.74 21.71
C ALA A 449 -6.28 5.63 20.50
N MET A 450 -5.76 5.21 19.33
CA MET A 450 -6.57 4.95 18.14
C MET A 450 -7.58 3.83 18.37
N LEU A 451 -7.16 2.73 19.01
CA LEU A 451 -8.06 1.63 19.37
C LEU A 451 -9.16 2.09 20.33
N ALA A 452 -8.81 2.82 21.39
CA ALA A 452 -9.78 3.35 22.34
C ALA A 452 -10.79 4.29 21.66
N GLY A 453 -10.32 5.19 20.81
CA GLY A 453 -11.17 6.09 20.03
C GLY A 453 -12.12 5.35 19.08
N ALA A 454 -11.62 4.31 18.40
CA ALA A 454 -12.43 3.49 17.51
C ALA A 454 -13.47 2.66 18.27
N HIS A 455 -13.11 2.10 19.43
CA HIS A 455 -14.07 1.40 20.29
C HIS A 455 -15.14 2.34 20.86
N ALA A 456 -14.77 3.55 21.29
CA ALA A 456 -15.73 4.55 21.71
C ALA A 456 -16.69 4.95 20.58
N GLY A 457 -16.16 5.11 19.36
CA GLY A 457 -16.97 5.32 18.15
C GLY A 457 -17.97 4.19 17.93
N ARG A 458 -17.53 2.93 18.06
CA ARG A 458 -18.39 1.75 17.94
C ARG A 458 -19.49 1.68 19.00
N VAL A 459 -19.20 2.04 20.25
CA VAL A 459 -20.22 2.08 21.32
C VAL A 459 -21.29 3.13 21.00
N ARG A 460 -20.88 4.29 20.48
CA ARG A 460 -21.83 5.32 20.02
C ARG A 460 -22.69 4.82 18.86
N GLU A 461 -22.12 4.04 17.94
CA GLU A 461 -22.90 3.38 16.89
C GLU A 461 -23.96 2.44 17.48
N HIS A 462 -23.61 1.61 18.48
CA HIS A 462 -24.56 0.67 19.08
C HIS A 462 -25.71 1.36 19.83
N VAL A 463 -25.41 2.42 20.58
CA VAL A 463 -26.45 3.21 21.26
C VAL A 463 -27.40 3.84 20.24
N ARG A 464 -26.87 4.31 19.12
CA ARG A 464 -27.64 4.95 18.04
C ARG A 464 -28.44 3.93 17.23
N ASP A 465 -27.93 2.72 17.03
CA ASP A 465 -28.60 1.61 16.32
C ASP A 465 -29.77 1.03 17.15
N GLY A 466 -29.79 1.24 18.46
CA GLY A 466 -30.90 0.82 19.34
C GLY A 466 -32.13 1.74 19.34
N GLN A 467 -32.05 2.92 18.71
CA GLN A 467 -33.19 3.82 18.59
C GLN A 467 -34.06 3.35 17.41
N PRO A 468 -35.37 3.07 17.62
CA PRO A 468 -36.23 2.54 16.57
C PRO A 468 -36.19 3.48 15.35
N ASP A 469 -35.97 2.89 14.17
CA ASP A 469 -35.87 3.61 12.91
C ASP A 469 -37.09 4.52 12.75
N GLU A 470 -36.92 5.82 12.97
CA GLU A 470 -37.96 6.76 12.60
C GLU A 470 -38.16 6.63 11.08
N PRO A 471 -39.40 6.45 10.60
CA PRO A 471 -39.67 6.19 9.18
C PRO A 471 -39.26 7.34 8.24
N PHE A 472 -38.77 8.45 8.79
CA PHE A 472 -38.29 9.63 8.07
C PHE A 472 -36.76 9.82 8.09
N VAL A 473 -35.98 8.86 8.58
CA VAL A 473 -34.52 8.91 8.47
C VAL A 473 -34.13 8.91 6.99
N THR A 474 -33.83 10.10 6.46
CA THR A 474 -33.45 10.33 5.07
C THR A 474 -32.19 9.53 4.72
N ASP A 475 -32.09 9.07 3.47
CA ASP A 475 -30.95 8.30 2.95
C ASP A 475 -29.59 8.97 3.24
N ALA A 476 -29.56 10.30 3.36
CA ALA A 476 -28.37 11.06 3.76
C ALA A 476 -27.85 10.66 5.15
N ILE A 477 -28.73 10.50 6.14
CA ILE A 477 -28.37 10.11 7.52
C ILE A 477 -27.83 8.67 7.52
N ARG A 478 -28.44 7.78 6.73
CA ARG A 478 -28.01 6.38 6.61
C ARG A 478 -26.58 6.27 6.04
N ARG A 479 -26.21 7.13 5.09
CA ARG A 479 -24.89 7.13 4.47
C ARG A 479 -23.81 7.78 5.34
N MET A 480 -24.13 8.86 6.07
CA MET A 480 -23.22 9.39 7.10
C MET A 480 -22.87 8.32 8.14
N ARG A 481 -23.84 7.46 8.49
CA ARG A 481 -23.63 6.30 9.36
C ARG A 481 -22.59 5.34 8.77
N ASP A 482 -22.62 5.08 7.47
CA ASP A 482 -21.68 4.16 6.80
C ASP A 482 -20.27 4.74 6.65
N GLU A 483 -20.12 6.06 6.50
CA GLU A 483 -18.79 6.70 6.53
C GLU A 483 -18.16 6.67 7.93
N GLU A 484 -18.93 6.96 8.98
CA GLU A 484 -18.48 6.84 10.38
C GLU A 484 -17.95 5.42 10.67
N ARG A 485 -18.65 4.41 10.16
CA ARG A 485 -18.26 2.99 10.27
C ARG A 485 -16.94 2.69 9.57
N GLY A 486 -16.65 3.35 8.45
CA GLY A 486 -15.37 3.26 7.75
C GLY A 486 -14.22 3.78 8.61
N VAL A 487 -14.40 4.95 9.24
CA VAL A 487 -13.38 5.57 10.11
C VAL A 487 -13.10 4.71 11.33
N VAL A 488 -14.13 4.16 11.96
CA VAL A 488 -13.98 3.22 13.10
C VAL A 488 -13.17 2.00 12.68
N THR A 489 -13.47 1.43 11.51
CA THR A 489 -12.75 0.26 10.99
C THR A 489 -11.27 0.56 10.72
N VAL A 490 -10.98 1.70 10.09
CA VAL A 490 -9.61 2.15 9.84
C VAL A 490 -8.85 2.38 11.15
N GLY A 491 -9.48 3.03 12.14
CA GLY A 491 -8.91 3.23 13.46
C GLY A 491 -8.56 1.92 14.18
N LEU A 492 -9.42 0.90 14.07
CA LEU A 492 -9.14 -0.43 14.63
C LEU A 492 -7.93 -1.11 13.97
N TRP A 493 -7.81 -1.05 12.64
CA TRP A 493 -6.68 -1.66 11.91
C TRP A 493 -5.36 -0.96 12.21
N PHE A 494 -5.31 0.36 12.06
CA PHE A 494 -4.07 1.11 12.31
C PHE A 494 -3.70 1.06 13.78
N GLY A 495 -4.66 1.20 14.70
CA GLY A 495 -4.36 1.09 16.12
C GLY A 495 -3.79 -0.27 16.51
N THR A 496 -4.32 -1.36 15.95
CA THR A 496 -3.77 -2.71 16.12
C THR A 496 -2.35 -2.82 15.58
N LEU A 497 -2.08 -2.27 14.39
CA LEU A 497 -0.76 -2.31 13.75
C LEU A 497 0.29 -1.52 14.56
N PHE A 498 -0.07 -0.32 15.03
CA PHE A 498 0.80 0.55 15.82
C PHE A 498 1.12 -0.02 17.20
N VAL A 499 0.29 -0.93 17.74
CA VAL A 499 0.62 -1.66 18.97
C VAL A 499 1.54 -2.86 18.69
N LEU A 500 1.24 -3.66 17.66
CA LEU A 500 1.96 -4.91 17.40
C LEU A 500 3.30 -4.74 16.70
N LEU A 501 3.39 -3.86 15.72
CA LEU A 501 4.58 -3.75 14.88
C LEU A 501 5.80 -3.23 15.66
N PRO A 502 5.69 -2.19 16.51
CA PRO A 502 6.82 -1.72 17.31
C PRO A 502 7.26 -2.73 18.37
N THR A 503 6.31 -3.38 19.04
CA THR A 503 6.63 -4.42 20.04
C THR A 503 7.30 -5.63 19.40
N ALA A 504 6.84 -6.05 18.21
CA ALA A 504 7.50 -7.10 17.45
C ALA A 504 8.90 -6.68 16.99
N ALA A 505 9.05 -5.48 16.45
CA ALA A 505 10.34 -4.95 16.01
C ALA A 505 11.34 -4.86 17.17
N ALA A 506 10.91 -4.45 18.36
CA ALA A 506 11.75 -4.41 19.56
C ALA A 506 12.31 -5.79 19.89
N VAL A 507 11.47 -6.84 19.89
CA VAL A 507 11.91 -8.23 20.09
C VAL A 507 12.94 -8.66 19.05
N PHE A 508 12.71 -8.34 17.77
CA PHE A 508 13.63 -8.70 16.70
C PHE A 508 14.98 -7.99 16.85
N VAL A 509 14.98 -6.69 17.16
CA VAL A 509 16.21 -5.90 17.32
C VAL A 509 17.01 -6.35 18.54
N THR A 510 16.38 -6.52 19.70
CA THR A 510 17.09 -6.98 20.90
C THR A 510 17.63 -8.39 20.75
N LYS A 511 16.88 -9.28 20.11
CA LYS A 511 17.37 -10.62 19.76
C LYS A 511 18.53 -10.57 18.78
N ALA A 512 18.49 -9.72 17.76
CA ALA A 512 19.56 -9.57 16.77
C ALA A 512 20.86 -9.05 17.39
N ASN A 513 20.77 -8.18 18.41
CA ASN A 513 21.92 -7.66 19.13
C ASN A 513 22.50 -8.64 20.17
N GLY A 514 21.85 -9.78 20.42
CA GLY A 514 22.25 -10.73 21.46
C GLY A 514 21.89 -10.29 22.88
N ASP A 515 21.07 -9.24 23.04
CA ASP A 515 20.62 -8.74 24.32
C ASP A 515 19.53 -9.64 24.94
N ALA A 516 19.24 -9.42 26.23
CA ALA A 516 18.14 -10.07 26.91
C ALA A 516 16.78 -9.65 26.30
N TRP A 517 16.27 -10.47 25.37
CA TRP A 517 15.03 -10.24 24.61
C TRP A 517 13.74 -10.66 25.36
N ALA A 518 13.86 -11.32 26.51
CA ALA A 518 12.74 -11.81 27.31
C ALA A 518 11.71 -10.71 27.71
N PRO A 519 12.09 -9.52 28.22
CA PRO A 519 11.12 -8.48 28.55
C PRO A 519 10.33 -7.99 27.33
N ASP A 520 10.95 -7.93 26.16
CA ASP A 520 10.28 -7.49 24.93
C ASP A 520 9.33 -8.55 24.41
N ALA A 521 9.72 -9.83 24.51
CA ALA A 521 8.84 -10.93 24.15
C ALA A 521 7.61 -10.97 25.05
N LEU A 522 7.79 -10.72 26.35
CA LEU A 522 6.68 -10.58 27.29
C LEU A 522 5.78 -9.39 26.92
N ALA A 523 6.34 -8.25 26.52
CA ALA A 523 5.58 -7.09 26.06
C ALA A 523 4.77 -7.40 24.79
N LEU A 524 5.36 -8.07 23.80
CA LEU A 524 4.67 -8.51 22.59
C LEU A 524 3.54 -9.50 22.90
N VAL A 525 3.79 -10.50 23.76
CA VAL A 525 2.77 -11.48 24.16
C VAL A 525 1.63 -10.82 24.93
N ALA A 526 1.94 -9.89 25.84
CA ALA A 526 0.95 -9.13 26.58
C ALA A 526 0.09 -8.29 25.62
N ALA A 527 0.72 -7.50 24.75
CA ALA A 527 0.02 -6.66 23.77
C ALA A 527 -0.87 -7.48 22.82
N ALA A 528 -0.34 -8.58 22.28
CA ALA A 528 -1.08 -9.47 21.38
C ALA A 528 -2.25 -10.19 22.09
N SER A 529 -2.07 -10.61 23.35
CA SER A 529 -3.13 -11.19 24.16
C SER A 529 -4.24 -10.17 24.47
N SER A 530 -3.87 -8.94 24.85
CA SER A 530 -4.83 -7.86 25.08
C SER A 530 -5.63 -7.55 23.82
N LEU A 531 -4.99 -7.46 22.66
CA LEU A 531 -5.67 -7.25 21.38
C LEU A 531 -6.61 -8.40 21.02
N LEU A 532 -6.21 -9.64 21.28
CA LEU A 532 -7.07 -10.80 21.07
C LEU A 532 -8.30 -10.76 21.99
N ILE A 533 -8.12 -10.49 23.29
CA ILE A 533 -9.21 -10.39 24.26
C ILE A 533 -10.17 -9.24 23.90
N VAL A 534 -9.63 -8.07 23.54
CA VAL A 534 -10.43 -6.91 23.10
C VAL A 534 -11.17 -7.23 21.79
N GLY A 535 -10.50 -7.88 20.84
CA GLY A 535 -11.08 -8.30 19.57
C GLY A 535 -12.24 -9.28 19.74
N LEU A 536 -12.07 -10.29 20.60
CA LEU A 536 -13.08 -11.30 20.89
C LEU A 536 -14.25 -10.74 21.72
N SER A 537 -13.98 -9.93 22.75
CA SER A 537 -15.02 -9.33 23.60
C SER A 537 -15.86 -8.29 22.84
N ALA A 538 -15.22 -7.43 22.05
CA ALA A 538 -15.91 -6.42 21.25
C ALA A 538 -16.46 -6.97 19.91
N ARG A 539 -16.16 -8.23 19.57
CA ARG A 539 -16.49 -8.86 18.27
C ARG A 539 -16.00 -8.02 17.09
N THR A 540 -14.72 -7.66 17.13
CA THR A 540 -14.05 -6.86 16.09
C THR A 540 -12.95 -7.67 15.43
N LEU A 541 -12.95 -7.75 14.10
CA LEU A 541 -12.02 -8.58 13.35
C LEU A 541 -10.55 -8.12 13.49
N ALA A 542 -10.29 -6.81 13.37
CA ALA A 542 -8.92 -6.30 13.28
C ALA A 542 -8.07 -6.59 14.54
N PRO A 543 -8.53 -6.31 15.77
CA PRO A 543 -7.74 -6.61 16.98
C PRO A 543 -7.63 -8.13 17.22
N ALA A 544 -8.66 -8.91 16.88
CA ALA A 544 -8.63 -10.37 17.03
C ALA A 544 -7.61 -11.02 16.07
N LEU A 545 -7.62 -10.59 14.80
CA LEU A 545 -6.68 -11.07 13.79
C LEU A 545 -5.26 -10.58 14.08
N GLY A 546 -5.10 -9.32 14.47
CA GLY A 546 -3.79 -8.80 14.89
C GLY A 546 -3.25 -9.54 16.10
N GLY A 547 -4.05 -9.69 17.16
CA GLY A 547 -3.66 -10.41 18.37
C GLY A 547 -3.28 -11.86 18.11
N SER A 548 -4.06 -12.57 17.28
CA SER A 548 -3.73 -13.95 16.90
C SER A 548 -2.44 -14.04 16.06
N LEU A 549 -2.23 -13.15 15.08
CA LEU A 549 -0.98 -13.08 14.32
C LEU A 549 0.22 -12.70 15.20
N GLY A 550 0.05 -11.78 16.14
CA GLY A 550 1.08 -11.36 17.10
C GLY A 550 1.51 -12.52 17.99
N LEU A 551 0.55 -13.28 18.53
CA LEU A 551 0.83 -14.49 19.32
C LEU A 551 1.50 -15.58 18.49
N ALA A 552 1.07 -15.80 17.24
CA ALA A 552 1.70 -16.76 16.33
C ALA A 552 3.14 -16.36 15.98
N GLY A 553 3.39 -15.06 15.76
CA GLY A 553 4.71 -14.50 15.53
C GLY A 553 5.61 -14.63 16.76
N ALA A 554 5.10 -14.33 17.96
CA ALA A 554 5.81 -14.54 19.22
C ALA A 554 6.16 -16.01 19.44
N ALA A 555 5.22 -16.93 19.20
CA ALA A 555 5.47 -18.37 19.28
C ALA A 555 6.52 -18.82 18.26
N THR A 556 6.46 -18.33 17.02
CA THR A 556 7.46 -18.62 15.99
C THR A 556 8.83 -18.09 16.38
N LEU A 557 8.91 -16.91 16.98
CA LEU A 557 10.16 -16.33 17.50
C LEU A 557 10.76 -17.17 18.64
N ILE A 558 9.92 -17.65 19.56
CA ILE A 558 10.32 -18.54 20.66
C ILE A 558 10.83 -19.87 20.08
N VAL A 559 10.09 -20.46 19.14
CA VAL A 559 10.51 -21.68 18.44
C VAL A 559 11.81 -21.45 17.66
N TRP A 560 11.95 -20.33 16.95
CA TRP A 560 13.17 -19.95 16.23
C TRP A 560 14.37 -19.88 17.18
N SER A 561 14.24 -19.25 18.36
CA SER A 561 15.34 -19.22 19.36
C SER A 561 15.74 -20.60 19.85
N VAL A 562 14.79 -21.55 19.88
CA VAL A 562 15.07 -22.94 20.24
C VAL A 562 15.69 -23.71 19.05
N VAL A 563 15.32 -23.35 17.81
CA VAL A 563 15.68 -24.05 16.56
C VAL A 563 17.00 -23.61 15.93
N HIS A 564 17.61 -22.50 16.36
CA HIS A 564 18.96 -22.07 15.93
C HIS A 564 20.11 -23.01 16.36
N ARG A 565 19.79 -24.29 16.63
CA ARG A 565 20.73 -25.42 16.74
C ARG A 565 20.53 -26.52 15.66
N ALA A 566 19.68 -26.37 14.63
CA ALA A 566 19.62 -27.36 13.54
C ALA A 566 19.03 -26.81 12.20
N GLU A 567 19.89 -26.65 11.17
CA GLU A 567 19.58 -26.00 9.88
C GLU A 567 18.70 -26.81 8.91
N VAL A 568 18.60 -28.13 9.06
CA VAL A 568 17.85 -29.02 8.13
C VAL A 568 16.32 -28.97 8.35
N THR A 569 15.89 -28.72 9.59
CA THR A 569 14.47 -28.81 9.98
C THR A 569 13.63 -27.67 9.39
N LEU A 570 14.25 -26.53 9.10
CA LEU A 570 13.58 -25.32 8.62
C LEU A 570 13.19 -25.42 7.13
N GLY A 571 14.08 -25.96 6.29
CA GLY A 571 13.78 -26.20 4.87
C GLY A 571 12.66 -27.22 4.68
N VAL A 572 12.70 -28.31 5.45
CA VAL A 572 11.64 -29.35 5.44
C VAL A 572 10.32 -28.78 5.96
N GLY A 573 10.34 -27.98 7.04
CA GLY A 573 9.15 -27.35 7.60
C GLY A 573 8.48 -26.34 6.66
N LEU A 574 9.26 -25.49 5.98
CA LEU A 574 8.74 -24.54 4.99
C LEU A 574 8.17 -25.24 3.76
N THR A 575 8.86 -26.28 3.26
CA THR A 575 8.39 -27.06 2.11
C THR A 575 7.10 -27.79 2.42
N ALA A 576 7.05 -28.49 3.57
CA ALA A 576 5.87 -29.23 4.00
C ALA A 576 4.69 -28.30 4.33
N GLY A 577 4.94 -27.18 5.00
CA GLY A 577 3.93 -26.17 5.29
C GLY A 577 3.38 -25.51 4.01
N GLY A 578 4.27 -25.12 3.09
CA GLY A 578 3.90 -24.60 1.78
C GLY A 578 3.09 -25.59 0.96
N ALA A 579 3.52 -26.86 0.92
CA ALA A 579 2.86 -27.91 0.16
C ALA A 579 1.46 -28.18 0.71
N THR A 580 1.30 -28.17 2.03
CA THR A 580 0.00 -28.32 2.69
C THR A 580 -0.94 -27.18 2.32
N LEU A 581 -0.47 -25.92 2.36
CA LEU A 581 -1.27 -24.76 1.96
C LEU A 581 -1.64 -24.80 0.47
N PHE A 582 -0.71 -25.20 -0.38
CA PHE A 582 -0.93 -25.33 -1.83
C PHE A 582 -1.95 -26.42 -2.16
N VAL A 583 -1.78 -27.62 -1.59
CA VAL A 583 -2.71 -28.75 -1.76
C VAL A 583 -4.09 -28.39 -1.22
N LEU A 584 -4.16 -27.74 -0.05
CA LEU A 584 -5.42 -27.25 0.51
C LEU A 584 -6.10 -26.23 -0.42
N GLY A 585 -5.34 -25.29 -0.98
CA GLY A 585 -5.84 -24.36 -2.00
C GLY A 585 -6.36 -25.06 -3.26
N LEU A 586 -5.69 -26.12 -3.70
CA LEU A 586 -6.05 -26.92 -4.87
C LEU A 586 -7.31 -27.74 -4.62
N ILE A 587 -7.41 -28.40 -3.46
CA ILE A 587 -8.62 -29.10 -3.00
C ILE A 587 -9.79 -28.12 -2.88
N LEU A 588 -9.60 -26.95 -2.27
CA LEU A 588 -10.62 -25.92 -2.16
C LEU A 588 -11.06 -25.40 -3.54
N SER A 589 -10.14 -25.30 -4.50
CA SER A 589 -10.50 -24.94 -5.88
C SER A 589 -11.40 -25.98 -6.54
N VAL A 590 -11.08 -27.27 -6.40
CA VAL A 590 -11.88 -28.37 -6.97
C VAL A 590 -13.22 -28.50 -6.23
N LEU A 591 -13.22 -28.38 -4.90
CA LEU A 591 -14.42 -28.39 -4.08
C LEU A 591 -15.29 -27.19 -4.37
N ARG A 592 -14.72 -26.01 -4.65
CA ARG A 592 -15.49 -24.84 -5.05
C ARG A 592 -16.30 -25.10 -6.30
N ASP A 593 -15.73 -25.68 -7.35
CA ASP A 593 -16.47 -25.96 -8.59
C ASP A 593 -17.61 -26.96 -8.36
N ARG A 594 -17.38 -27.98 -7.51
CA ARG A 594 -18.40 -28.96 -7.12
C ARG A 594 -19.47 -28.39 -6.18
N LEU A 595 -19.08 -27.53 -5.25
CA LEU A 595 -19.97 -26.88 -4.30
C LEU A 595 -20.76 -25.76 -4.96
N SER A 596 -20.20 -24.99 -5.89
CA SER A 596 -20.95 -23.98 -6.64
C SER A 596 -22.06 -24.60 -7.48
N ALA A 597 -21.83 -25.79 -8.03
CA ALA A 597 -22.89 -26.55 -8.72
C ALA A 597 -24.02 -26.97 -7.76
N ARG A 598 -23.71 -27.28 -6.49
CA ARG A 598 -24.71 -27.58 -5.45
C ARG A 598 -25.32 -26.33 -4.79
N LEU A 599 -24.58 -25.22 -4.69
CA LEU A 599 -24.97 -23.96 -4.05
C LEU A 599 -25.87 -23.09 -4.92
N ALA A 600 -26.00 -23.36 -6.21
CA ALA A 600 -26.96 -22.66 -7.08
C ALA A 600 -28.42 -22.80 -6.60
N SER A 601 -28.74 -23.78 -5.74
CA SER A 601 -30.06 -23.95 -5.11
C SER A 601 -30.23 -23.25 -3.75
N LEU A 602 -29.13 -22.76 -3.14
CA LEU A 602 -29.10 -22.12 -1.81
C LEU A 602 -29.58 -20.65 -1.70
N PRO A 603 -29.66 -19.82 -2.77
CA PRO A 603 -30.07 -18.41 -2.65
C PRO A 603 -31.47 -18.22 -2.05
N ARG A 604 -32.37 -19.18 -2.21
CA ARG A 604 -33.75 -19.11 -1.71
C ARG A 604 -33.82 -19.09 -0.18
N ARG A 605 -32.94 -19.83 0.51
CA ARG A 605 -32.87 -19.86 1.99
C ARG A 605 -32.15 -18.65 2.60
N PHE A 606 -31.25 -18.01 1.84
CA PHE A 606 -30.63 -16.75 2.25
C PHE A 606 -31.59 -15.57 2.20
N ALA A 607 -32.54 -15.57 1.24
CA ALA A 607 -33.57 -14.55 1.14
C ALA A 607 -34.54 -14.56 2.33
N GLU A 608 -34.79 -15.74 2.91
CA GLU A 608 -35.78 -15.95 3.99
C GLU A 608 -35.20 -15.73 5.41
N ARG A 609 -33.89 -15.51 5.56
CA ARG A 609 -33.20 -15.18 6.84
C ARG A 609 -33.53 -16.11 8.03
N GLU A 610 -33.80 -17.39 7.80
CA GLU A 610 -34.12 -18.31 8.89
C GLU A 610 -32.86 -18.91 9.57
N GLY A 611 -32.87 -18.94 10.91
CA GLY A 611 -31.95 -19.74 11.74
C GLY A 611 -30.60 -19.09 12.09
N LEU A 612 -29.53 -19.89 12.08
CA LEU A 612 -28.17 -19.58 12.58
C LEU A 612 -27.55 -18.28 11.99
N PHE A 613 -28.12 -17.76 10.90
CA PHE A 613 -27.69 -16.54 10.22
C PHE A 613 -28.11 -15.24 10.91
N ALA A 614 -29.06 -15.28 11.85
CA ALA A 614 -29.43 -14.12 12.68
C ALA A 614 -28.37 -13.77 13.76
N VAL A 615 -27.46 -14.71 14.07
CA VAL A 615 -26.45 -14.56 15.15
C VAL A 615 -25.07 -14.12 14.63
N LEU A 616 -24.87 -14.04 13.30
CA LEU A 616 -23.57 -13.92 12.64
C LEU A 616 -23.26 -12.52 12.05
N ASP A 617 -23.78 -11.45 12.64
CA ASP A 617 -23.50 -10.07 12.21
C ASP A 617 -22.18 -9.55 12.84
N TRP A 618 -21.06 -10.22 12.54
CA TRP A 618 -19.72 -9.79 12.96
C TRP A 618 -19.13 -8.84 11.91
N ARG A 619 -18.55 -7.73 12.38
CA ARG A 619 -17.87 -6.71 11.57
C ARG A 619 -16.35 -6.84 11.59
#